data_AF-A0A161ST93-F1
#
_entry.id   AF-A0A161ST93-F1
#
_cell.length_a   1.000
_cell.length_b   1.000
_cell.length_c   1.000
_cell.angle_alpha   90.00
_cell.angle_beta   90.00
_cell.angle_gamma   90.00
#
_symmetry.space_group_name_H-M   'P 1'
#
loop_
_entity.id
_entity.type
_entity.pdbx_description
1 polymer ?
#
loop_
_entity_poly.entity_id
_entity_poly.type
_entity_poly.pdbx_seq_one_letter_code
_entity_poly.pdbx_strand_id
1 'polypeptide(L)'
;MWVFIVNIFLVGVLSLVYYFIDNKSSKSFISNIEWKHFYLIFLSPSILFIFNLVLLFLIQSELYWLSGIYLMIPVIETAFRWIKEKKRYKEYKKIEKTMFPWLITELNNQRFYVSKEDINLTYYKEFNKKRLDIRIKSEDHNKKCLSYFEDYVQQQIRKNVNLLLIVRILTEKKN
;
A
#
# COMPACT_ATOMS: atom_id res chain seq x y z
N MET A 1 -36.14 -19.06 -4.82
CA MET A 1 -36.18 -18.75 -3.37
C MET A 1 -35.19 -19.60 -2.58
N TRP A 2 -35.24 -20.94 -2.67
CA TRP A 2 -34.33 -21.85 -1.93
C TRP A 2 -32.84 -21.60 -2.16
N VAL A 3 -32.42 -21.32 -3.40
CA VAL A 3 -31.03 -20.96 -3.74
C VAL A 3 -30.50 -19.79 -2.91
N PHE A 4 -31.34 -18.78 -2.67
CA PHE A 4 -30.97 -17.62 -1.84
C PHE A 4 -30.82 -17.99 -0.37
N ILE A 5 -31.72 -18.84 0.16
CA ILE A 5 -31.68 -19.31 1.55
C ILE A 5 -30.39 -20.09 1.81
N VAL A 6 -30.02 -21.01 0.91
CA VAL A 6 -28.79 -21.79 1.03
C VAL A 6 -27.55 -20.91 0.93
N ASN A 7 -27.56 -19.89 0.06
CA ASN A 7 -26.47 -18.91 -0.02
C ASN A 7 -26.31 -18.09 1.25
N ILE A 8 -27.40 -17.63 1.86
CA ILE A 8 -27.37 -16.91 3.14
C ILE A 8 -26.78 -17.80 4.24
N PHE A 9 -27.19 -19.07 4.28
CA PHE A 9 -26.63 -20.03 5.23
C PHE A 9 -25.12 -20.22 5.03
N LEU A 10 -24.67 -20.39 3.78
CA LEU A 10 -23.26 -20.54 3.45
C LEU A 10 -22.43 -19.29 3.82
N VAL A 11 -22.96 -18.09 3.58
CA VAL A 11 -22.33 -16.83 4.03
C VAL A 11 -22.23 -16.80 5.56
N GLY A 12 -23.25 -17.26 6.27
CA GLY A 12 -23.24 -17.40 7.73
C GLY A 12 -22.13 -18.34 8.21
N VAL A 13 -21.98 -19.52 7.59
CA VAL A 13 -20.90 -20.47 7.89
C VAL A 13 -19.53 -19.85 7.63
N LEU A 14 -19.33 -19.19 6.47
CA LEU A 14 -18.07 -18.52 6.14
C LEU A 14 -17.76 -17.37 7.11
N SER A 15 -18.78 -16.68 7.62
CA SER A 15 -18.62 -15.61 8.62
C SER A 15 -18.22 -16.16 9.99
N LEU A 16 -18.78 -17.30 10.40
CA LEU A 16 -18.35 -18.00 11.62
C LEU A 16 -16.90 -18.49 11.51
N VAL A 17 -16.51 -19.08 10.37
CA VAL A 17 -15.12 -19.48 10.11
C VAL A 17 -14.19 -18.27 10.18
N TYR A 18 -14.58 -17.15 9.59
CA TYR A 18 -13.84 -15.89 9.69
C TYR A 18 -13.68 -15.43 11.14
N TYR A 19 -14.74 -15.47 11.95
CA TYR A 19 -14.71 -15.13 13.37
C TYR A 19 -13.74 -16.01 14.17
N PHE A 20 -13.71 -17.33 13.90
CA PHE A 20 -12.76 -18.24 14.54
C PHE A 20 -11.31 -17.96 14.13
N ILE A 21 -11.06 -17.65 12.85
CA ILE A 21 -9.74 -17.22 12.36
C ILE A 21 -9.32 -15.94 13.08
N ASP A 22 -10.20 -14.94 13.18
CA ASP A 22 -9.93 -13.67 13.85
C ASP A 22 -9.55 -13.86 15.32
N ASN A 23 -10.36 -14.64 16.05
CA ASN A 23 -10.14 -14.93 17.47
C ASN A 23 -8.85 -15.72 17.73
N LYS A 24 -8.54 -16.76 16.95
CA LYS A 24 -7.29 -17.52 17.14
C LYS A 24 -6.05 -16.70 16.83
N SER A 25 -6.16 -15.88 15.80
CA SER A 25 -5.01 -15.19 15.25
C SER A 25 -4.62 -13.98 16.12
N SER A 26 -5.55 -13.43 16.92
CA SER A 26 -5.28 -12.43 17.98
C SER A 26 -4.20 -12.84 18.99
N LYS A 27 -3.86 -14.14 19.07
CA LYS A 27 -2.82 -14.69 19.96
C LYS A 27 -1.44 -14.83 19.32
N SER A 28 -1.28 -14.58 18.02
CA SER A 28 0.04 -14.66 17.33
C SER A 28 0.40 -13.34 16.64
N PHE A 29 1.61 -12.84 16.90
CA PHE A 29 2.03 -11.49 16.50
C PHE A 29 2.32 -11.33 14.99
N ILE A 30 2.47 -12.45 14.25
CA ILE A 30 3.05 -12.46 12.89
C ILE A 30 2.05 -12.95 11.81
N SER A 31 0.96 -13.63 12.16
CA SER A 31 0.14 -14.39 11.19
C SER A 31 -1.19 -13.72 10.75
N ASN A 32 -1.48 -12.49 11.14
CA ASN A 32 -2.89 -12.15 11.34
C ASN A 32 -3.59 -11.39 10.20
N ILE A 33 -2.91 -10.49 9.48
CA ILE A 33 -3.59 -9.61 8.50
C ILE A 33 -3.62 -10.21 7.09
N GLU A 34 -2.52 -10.79 6.62
CA GLU A 34 -2.43 -11.34 5.26
C GLU A 34 -3.35 -12.55 5.07
N TRP A 35 -3.42 -13.44 6.06
CA TRP A 35 -4.31 -14.60 6.02
C TRP A 35 -5.79 -14.23 6.03
N LYS A 36 -6.19 -13.22 6.81
CA LYS A 36 -7.56 -12.68 6.78
C LYS A 36 -7.90 -12.09 5.42
N HIS A 37 -6.96 -11.33 4.86
CA HIS A 37 -7.13 -10.73 3.56
C HIS A 37 -7.23 -11.80 2.46
N PHE A 38 -6.37 -12.82 2.49
CA PHE A 38 -6.43 -13.96 1.58
C PHE A 38 -7.75 -14.72 1.71
N TYR A 39 -8.22 -14.96 2.94
CA TYR A 39 -9.50 -15.61 3.20
C TYR A 39 -10.66 -14.85 2.57
N LEU A 40 -10.78 -13.55 2.84
CA LEU A 40 -11.90 -12.73 2.39
C LEU A 40 -11.91 -12.50 0.87
N ILE A 41 -10.74 -12.29 0.27
CA ILE A 41 -10.63 -11.88 -1.13
C ILE A 41 -10.53 -13.07 -2.09
N PHE A 42 -9.91 -14.18 -1.66
CA PHE A 42 -9.67 -15.32 -2.53
C PHE A 42 -10.41 -16.57 -2.08
N LEU A 43 -10.31 -16.96 -0.80
CA LEU A 43 -10.86 -18.24 -0.35
C LEU A 43 -12.40 -18.23 -0.31
N SER A 44 -13.02 -17.28 0.39
CA SER A 44 -14.49 -17.23 0.52
C SER A 44 -15.21 -17.03 -0.82
N PRO A 45 -14.74 -16.17 -1.74
CA PRO A 45 -15.41 -16.03 -3.03
C PRO A 45 -15.25 -17.27 -3.91
N SER A 46 -14.12 -17.99 -3.81
CA SER A 46 -13.91 -19.26 -4.52
C SER A 46 -14.83 -20.36 -4.00
N ILE A 47 -15.01 -20.46 -2.67
CA ILE A 47 -15.94 -21.42 -2.06
C ILE A 47 -17.38 -21.11 -2.50
N LEU A 48 -17.80 -19.84 -2.46
CA LEU A 48 -19.13 -19.41 -2.92
C LEU A 48 -19.35 -19.70 -4.41
N PHE A 49 -18.33 -19.48 -5.24
CA PHE A 49 -18.35 -19.80 -6.67
C PHE A 49 -18.57 -21.30 -6.89
N ILE A 50 -17.70 -22.15 -6.33
CA ILE A 50 -17.78 -23.62 -6.52
C ILE A 50 -19.10 -24.14 -6.00
N PHE A 51 -19.53 -23.70 -4.81
CA PHE A 51 -20.77 -24.15 -4.21
C PHE A 51 -21.99 -23.76 -5.07
N ASN A 52 -22.06 -22.51 -5.55
CA ASN A 52 -23.15 -22.10 -6.43
C ASN A 52 -23.11 -22.80 -7.78
N LEU A 53 -21.92 -23.05 -8.33
CA LEU A 53 -21.79 -23.75 -9.60
C LEU A 53 -22.33 -25.17 -9.48
N VAL A 54 -21.98 -25.91 -8.42
CA VAL A 54 -22.51 -27.25 -8.14
C VAL A 54 -24.02 -27.21 -7.92
N LEU A 55 -24.51 -26.26 -7.11
CA LEU A 55 -25.93 -26.16 -6.79
C LEU A 55 -26.77 -25.82 -8.03
N LEU A 56 -26.33 -24.87 -8.85
CA LEU A 56 -27.02 -24.49 -10.09
C LEU A 56 -26.96 -25.61 -11.14
N PHE A 57 -25.88 -26.39 -11.18
CA PHE A 57 -25.77 -27.58 -12.01
C PHE A 57 -26.78 -28.67 -11.58
N LEU A 58 -26.90 -28.94 -10.28
CA LEU A 58 -27.84 -29.95 -9.76
C LEU A 58 -29.31 -29.62 -10.04
N ILE A 59 -29.68 -28.33 -10.01
CA ILE A 59 -31.04 -27.88 -10.34
C ILE A 59 -31.25 -27.63 -11.84
N GLN A 60 -30.25 -27.94 -12.68
CA GLN A 60 -30.27 -27.75 -14.13
C GLN A 60 -30.64 -26.33 -14.56
N SER A 61 -30.18 -25.32 -13.81
CA SER A 61 -30.47 -23.92 -14.13
C SER A 61 -29.59 -23.42 -15.27
N GLU A 62 -30.21 -22.77 -16.25
CA GLU A 62 -29.51 -22.06 -17.34
C GLU A 62 -28.68 -20.85 -16.84
N LEU A 63 -28.83 -20.47 -15.57
CA LEU A 63 -28.18 -19.32 -14.97
C LEU A 63 -26.86 -19.66 -14.25
N TYR A 64 -26.22 -20.78 -14.57
CA TYR A 64 -24.95 -21.21 -13.95
C TYR A 64 -23.84 -20.13 -14.03
N TRP A 65 -23.88 -19.28 -15.05
CA TRP A 65 -22.95 -18.15 -15.23
C TRP A 65 -23.03 -17.12 -14.09
N LEU A 66 -24.15 -17.01 -13.38
CA LEU A 66 -24.29 -16.12 -12.22
C LEU A 66 -23.35 -16.49 -11.05
N SER A 67 -22.92 -17.75 -10.97
CA SER A 67 -21.92 -18.16 -9.97
C SER A 67 -20.62 -17.35 -10.12
N GLY A 68 -20.26 -16.95 -11.35
CA GLY A 68 -19.05 -16.16 -11.64
C GLY A 68 -19.00 -14.79 -10.96
N ILE A 69 -20.12 -14.26 -10.47
CA ILE A 69 -20.18 -12.98 -9.73
C ILE A 69 -19.26 -13.02 -8.51
N TYR A 70 -19.14 -14.16 -7.83
CA TYR A 70 -18.25 -14.25 -6.66
C TYR A 70 -16.78 -14.07 -7.05
N LEU A 71 -16.36 -14.55 -8.22
CA LEU A 71 -14.99 -14.36 -8.73
C LEU A 71 -14.69 -12.91 -9.13
N MET A 72 -15.70 -12.04 -9.24
CA MET A 72 -15.47 -10.61 -9.46
C MET A 72 -14.84 -9.93 -8.24
N ILE A 73 -15.01 -10.48 -7.03
CA ILE A 73 -14.44 -9.91 -5.79
C ILE A 73 -12.90 -9.76 -5.88
N PRO A 74 -12.11 -10.84 -6.14
CA PRO A 74 -10.66 -10.70 -6.26
C PRO A 74 -10.23 -9.83 -7.45
N VAL A 75 -10.99 -9.84 -8.55
CA VAL A 75 -10.71 -9.00 -9.73
C VAL A 75 -10.86 -7.53 -9.39
N ILE A 76 -11.97 -7.16 -8.73
CA ILE A 76 -12.26 -5.79 -8.31
C ILE A 76 -11.20 -5.31 -7.31
N GLU A 77 -10.86 -6.11 -6.29
CA GLU A 77 -9.83 -5.76 -5.31
C GLU A 77 -8.47 -5.54 -5.98
N THR A 78 -8.09 -6.41 -6.91
CA THR A 78 -6.84 -6.27 -7.67
C THR A 78 -6.85 -4.99 -8.52
N ALA A 79 -7.95 -4.70 -9.22
CA ALA A 79 -8.10 -3.48 -10.00
C ALA A 79 -8.01 -2.22 -9.11
N PHE A 80 -8.64 -2.21 -7.94
CA PHE A 80 -8.54 -1.11 -6.98
C PHE A 80 -7.12 -0.90 -6.48
N ARG A 81 -6.39 -1.98 -6.18
CA ARG A 81 -4.97 -1.92 -5.80
C ARG A 81 -4.11 -1.31 -6.91
N TRP A 82 -4.29 -1.77 -8.14
CA TRP A 82 -3.60 -1.23 -9.31
C TRP A 82 -3.88 0.27 -9.53
N ILE A 83 -5.14 0.69 -9.42
CA ILE A 83 -5.51 2.11 -9.53
C ILE A 83 -4.84 2.93 -8.43
N LYS A 84 -4.84 2.43 -7.19
CA LYS A 84 -4.22 3.08 -6.04
C LYS A 84 -2.70 3.19 -6.21
N GLU A 85 -2.04 2.15 -6.70
CA GLU A 85 -0.61 2.14 -7.01
C GLU A 85 -0.27 3.10 -8.14
N LYS A 86 -1.05 3.10 -9.22
CA LYS A 86 -0.88 4.05 -10.33
C LYS A 86 -1.01 5.50 -9.86
N LYS A 87 -1.96 5.78 -8.95
CA LYS A 87 -2.10 7.10 -8.32
C LYS A 87 -0.89 7.46 -7.47
N ARG A 88 -0.41 6.53 -6.62
CA ARG A 88 0.80 6.72 -5.81
C ARG A 88 2.04 6.96 -6.67
N TYR A 89 2.20 6.21 -7.74
CA TYR A 89 3.32 6.37 -8.67
C TYR A 89 3.31 7.73 -9.38
N LYS A 90 2.13 8.20 -9.82
CA LYS A 90 1.98 9.55 -10.37
C LYS A 90 2.36 10.64 -9.36
N GLU A 91 1.92 10.51 -8.11
CA GLU A 91 2.29 11.44 -7.03
C GLU A 91 3.80 11.40 -6.77
N TYR A 92 4.39 10.20 -6.70
CA TYR A 92 5.83 10.02 -6.54
C TYR A 92 6.63 10.69 -7.65
N LYS A 93 6.29 10.44 -8.92
CA LYS A 93 6.98 11.09 -10.06
C LYS A 93 6.91 12.61 -10.02
N LYS A 94 5.77 13.16 -9.57
CA LYS A 94 5.62 14.61 -9.42
C LYS A 94 6.57 15.14 -8.34
N ILE A 95 6.62 14.47 -7.19
CA ILE A 95 7.55 14.80 -6.11
C ILE A 95 8.99 14.68 -6.61
N GLU A 96 9.35 13.56 -7.24
CA GLU A 96 10.69 13.29 -7.78
C GLU A 96 11.15 14.42 -8.71
N LYS A 97 10.32 14.80 -9.68
CA LYS A 97 10.65 15.83 -10.69
C LYS A 97 10.90 17.20 -10.08
N THR A 98 10.18 17.56 -9.00
CA THR A 98 10.33 18.86 -8.34
C THR A 98 11.42 18.85 -7.26
N MET A 99 11.49 17.78 -6.47
CA MET A 99 12.36 17.69 -5.30
C MET A 99 13.82 17.47 -5.66
N PHE A 100 14.12 16.59 -6.63
CA PHE A 100 15.52 16.27 -6.96
C PHE A 100 16.32 17.49 -7.41
N PRO A 101 15.86 18.29 -8.40
CA PRO A 101 16.61 19.45 -8.85
C PRO A 101 16.80 20.49 -7.73
N TRP A 102 15.75 20.70 -6.93
CA TRP A 102 15.80 21.62 -5.81
C TRP A 102 16.79 21.18 -4.73
N LEU A 103 16.72 19.91 -4.29
CA LEU A 103 17.64 19.32 -3.30
C LEU A 103 19.10 19.41 -3.75
N ILE A 104 19.40 19.04 -5.00
CA ILE A 104 20.76 19.06 -5.54
C ILE A 104 21.30 20.50 -5.57
N THR A 105 20.50 21.45 -6.06
CA THR A 105 20.89 22.86 -6.11
C THR A 105 21.20 23.39 -4.72
N GLU A 106 20.33 23.09 -3.76
CA GLU A 106 20.46 23.58 -2.39
C GLU A 106 21.65 22.96 -1.66
N LEU A 107 21.87 21.64 -1.81
CA LEU A 107 23.03 20.95 -1.24
C LEU A 107 24.33 21.49 -1.82
N ASN A 108 24.40 21.68 -3.14
CA ASN A 108 25.58 22.25 -3.80
C ASN A 108 25.84 23.69 -3.36
N ASN A 109 24.80 24.52 -3.16
CA ASN A 109 24.93 25.88 -2.62
C ASN A 109 25.53 25.89 -1.20
N GLN A 110 25.20 24.87 -0.41
CA GLN A 110 25.75 24.65 0.94
C GLN A 110 27.09 23.92 0.93
N ARG A 111 27.72 23.76 -0.25
CA ARG A 111 28.99 23.04 -0.48
C ARG A 111 28.95 21.54 -0.20
N PHE A 112 27.76 20.95 -0.15
CA PHE A 112 27.56 19.50 -0.18
C PHE A 112 27.44 19.07 -1.63
N TYR A 113 28.56 18.72 -2.26
CA TYR A 113 28.58 18.25 -3.65
C TYR A 113 27.95 16.87 -3.75
N VAL A 114 26.69 16.82 -4.20
CA VAL A 114 25.94 15.56 -4.34
C VAL A 114 25.37 15.42 -5.75
N SER A 115 25.39 14.20 -6.25
CA SER A 115 24.76 13.84 -7.52
C SER A 115 23.35 13.28 -7.29
N LYS A 116 22.60 13.07 -8.39
CA LYS A 116 21.27 12.41 -8.31
C LYS A 116 21.36 11.01 -7.72
N GLU A 117 22.45 10.29 -7.98
CA GLU A 117 22.68 8.90 -7.54
C GLU A 117 22.92 8.80 -6.03
N ASP A 118 23.37 9.90 -5.43
CA ASP A 118 23.62 9.99 -3.99
C ASP A 118 22.33 10.25 -3.19
N ILE A 119 21.22 10.58 -3.86
CA ILE A 119 19.95 10.93 -3.22
C ILE A 119 18.91 9.85 -3.51
N ASN A 120 18.37 9.22 -2.47
CA ASN A 120 17.26 8.29 -2.57
C ASN A 120 15.99 8.88 -1.94
N LEU A 121 14.94 9.04 -2.75
CA LEU A 121 13.63 9.50 -2.30
C LEU A 121 12.67 8.32 -2.14
N THR A 122 12.21 8.08 -0.92
CA THR A 122 11.21 7.06 -0.60
C THR A 122 9.92 7.74 -0.17
N TYR A 123 8.89 7.67 -1.01
CA TYR A 123 7.56 8.19 -0.70
C TYR A 123 6.63 7.06 -0.27
N TYR A 124 5.96 7.23 0.86
CA TYR A 124 5.00 6.26 1.36
C TYR A 124 3.87 6.94 2.16
N LYS A 125 2.79 6.19 2.40
CA LYS A 125 1.63 6.66 3.16
C LYS A 125 1.47 5.81 4.42
N GLU A 126 1.57 6.44 5.58
CA GLU A 126 1.51 5.80 6.89
C GLU A 126 0.44 6.50 7.75
N PHE A 127 -0.53 5.77 8.30
CA PHE A 127 -1.62 6.33 9.12
C PHE A 127 -2.28 7.58 8.52
N ASN A 128 -2.65 7.52 7.24
CA ASN A 128 -3.19 8.64 6.47
C ASN A 128 -2.27 9.85 6.24
N LYS A 129 -1.04 9.84 6.77
CA LYS A 129 -0.05 10.88 6.52
C LYS A 129 0.85 10.49 5.36
N LYS A 130 1.12 11.45 4.48
CA LYS A 130 2.10 11.30 3.40
C LYS A 130 3.49 11.52 3.99
N ARG A 131 4.41 10.61 3.73
CA ARG A 131 5.80 10.67 4.20
C ARG A 131 6.75 10.62 3.02
N LEU A 132 7.83 11.38 3.11
CA LEU A 132 8.93 11.38 2.18
C LEU A 132 10.22 11.22 2.97
N ASP A 133 10.85 10.06 2.86
CA ASP A 133 12.18 9.84 3.39
C ASP A 133 13.18 10.19 2.30
N ILE A 134 14.11 11.07 2.63
CA ILE A 134 15.18 11.54 1.75
C ILE A 134 16.48 10.97 2.33
N ARG A 135 17.09 9.99 1.66
CA ARG A 135 18.42 9.53 2.04
C ARG A 135 19.45 10.23 1.19
N ILE A 136 20.46 10.81 1.83
CA ILE A 136 21.57 11.49 1.15
C ILE A 136 22.85 10.75 1.54
N LYS A 137 23.54 10.20 0.54
CA LYS A 137 24.88 9.64 0.68
C LYS A 137 25.89 10.76 0.52
N SER A 138 26.80 10.89 1.48
CA SER A 138 27.84 11.91 1.42
C SER A 138 29.18 11.34 1.90
N GLU A 139 30.26 11.85 1.32
CA GLU A 139 31.64 11.53 1.73
C GLU A 139 32.04 12.35 2.97
N ASP A 140 31.48 13.56 3.14
CA ASP A 140 31.83 14.46 4.23
C ASP A 140 31.02 14.15 5.51
N HIS A 141 31.72 13.66 6.54
CA HIS A 141 31.19 13.28 7.84
C HIS A 141 30.79 14.46 8.75
N ASN A 142 30.27 15.57 8.22
CA ASN A 142 29.93 16.71 9.05
C ASN A 142 28.52 16.60 9.66
N LYS A 143 28.36 15.66 10.61
CA LYS A 143 27.08 15.35 11.30
C LYS A 143 26.39 16.58 11.91
N LYS A 144 27.15 17.62 12.29
CA LYS A 144 26.60 18.88 12.84
C LYS A 144 25.94 19.78 11.79
N CYS A 145 26.43 19.82 10.55
CA CYS A 145 25.76 20.57 9.48
C CYS A 145 24.47 19.88 9.00
N LEU A 146 24.41 18.56 9.12
CA LEU A 146 23.31 17.75 8.62
C LEU A 146 22.02 17.92 9.43
N SER A 147 22.08 18.07 10.76
CA SER A 147 20.89 18.35 11.57
C SER A 147 20.26 19.72 11.25
N TYR A 148 21.09 20.75 11.00
CA TYR A 148 20.60 22.05 10.52
C TYR A 148 19.98 21.95 9.12
N PHE A 149 20.51 21.05 8.28
CA PHE A 149 19.97 20.80 6.95
C PHE A 149 18.60 20.11 7.00
N GLU A 150 18.33 19.23 7.97
CA GLU A 150 17.01 18.60 8.13
C GLU A 150 15.91 19.61 8.42
N ASP A 151 16.14 20.51 9.38
CA ASP A 151 15.19 21.56 9.75
C ASP A 151 14.96 22.54 8.60
N TYR A 152 16.04 22.91 7.90
CA TYR A 152 15.97 23.80 6.75
C TYR A 152 15.18 23.17 5.59
N VAL A 153 15.45 21.91 5.25
CA VAL A 153 14.73 21.20 4.19
C VAL A 153 13.27 20.98 4.55
N GLN A 154 12.94 20.64 5.80
CA GLN A 154 11.55 20.54 6.25
C GLN A 154 10.80 21.87 6.06
N GLN A 155 11.41 23.00 6.43
CA GLN A 155 10.80 24.32 6.25
C GLN A 155 10.63 24.68 4.77
N GLN A 156 11.62 24.39 3.93
CA GLN A 156 11.56 24.70 2.51
C GLN A 156 10.58 23.81 1.75
N ILE A 157 10.45 22.53 2.09
CA ILE A 157 9.45 21.64 1.50
C ILE A 157 8.04 22.12 1.82
N ARG A 158 7.80 22.59 3.05
CA ARG A 158 6.50 23.19 3.42
C ARG A 158 6.20 24.43 2.57
N LYS A 159 7.19 25.27 2.28
CA LYS A 159 7.03 26.49 1.47
C LYS A 159 6.87 26.22 -0.03
N ASN A 160 7.70 25.37 -0.61
CA ASN A 160 7.82 25.23 -2.07
C ASN A 160 6.91 24.14 -2.65
N VAL A 161 6.58 23.11 -1.87
CA VAL A 161 5.84 21.95 -2.38
C VAL A 161 4.36 22.00 -1.96
N ASN A 162 4.00 22.87 -1.00
CA ASN A 162 2.63 23.05 -0.50
C ASN A 162 1.92 21.71 -0.19
N LEU A 163 2.67 20.77 0.40
CA LEU A 163 2.21 19.44 0.75
C LEU A 163 2.34 19.23 2.26
N LEU A 164 1.31 18.67 2.88
CA LEU A 164 1.36 18.06 4.21
C LEU A 164 2.19 16.77 4.15
N LEU A 165 3.50 16.93 4.01
CA LEU A 165 4.49 15.87 3.94
C LEU A 165 5.32 15.88 5.22
N ILE A 166 5.38 14.74 5.90
CA ILE A 166 6.40 14.52 6.94
C ILE A 166 7.66 14.09 6.21
N VAL A 167 8.73 14.86 6.41
CA VAL A 167 10.01 14.61 5.75
C VAL A 167 10.99 14.13 6.78
N ARG A 168 11.65 13.03 6.49
CA ARG A 168 12.78 12.53 7.28
C ARG A 168 14.00 12.52 6.38
N ILE A 169 15.08 13.15 6.84
CA ILE A 169 16.36 13.02 6.16
C ILE A 169 17.14 11.92 6.88
N LEU A 170 17.80 11.08 6.09
CA LEU A 170 18.69 10.04 6.59
C LEU A 170 20.02 10.21 5.87
N THR A 171 21.12 10.06 6.58
CA THR A 171 22.45 10.15 5.99
C THR A 171 23.12 8.80 6.05
N GLU A 172 23.73 8.40 4.94
CA GLU A 172 24.47 7.16 4.81
C GLU A 172 25.88 7.48 4.30
N LYS A 173 26.86 6.68 4.73
CA LYS A 173 28.22 6.81 4.24
C LYS A 173 28.27 6.33 2.78
N LYS A 174 28.89 7.10 1.90
CA LYS A 174 29.22 6.63 0.54
C LYS A 174 30.33 5.58 0.67
N ASN A 175 30.05 4.36 0.23
CA ASN A 175 31.02 3.24 0.23
C ASN A 175 31.91 3.30 -1.00
#